data_AF-A0A7Z0MJI4-F1
#
_entry.id   AF-A0A7Z0MJI4-F1
#
_cell.length_a   1.000
_cell.length_b   1.000
_cell.length_c   1.000
_cell.angle_alpha   90.00
_cell.angle_beta   90.00
_cell.angle_gamma   90.00
#
_symmetry.space_group_name_H-M   'P 1'
#
loop_
_entity.id
_entity.type
_entity.pdbx_description
1 polymer ?
#
loop_
_entity_poly.entity_id
_entity_poly.type
_entity_poly.pdbx_seq_one_letter_code
_entity_poly.pdbx_strand_id
1 'polypeptide(L)'
;MDLPRAAGVPLVLVYPARETEPEHEKQILMRLGERLAALLRGEFGGLYQQQDYGSRPRYLIPTDTLIGLQQANHLGVYSDADLFGGVAPFSFMPTKAITHALHGPQAWAPPGWSRDFSAAVHDSVLPGYTVFNIDDARLAGARLLQHGSARIKPVHATAGRGQQRVSTVAELESALRDMDTTRLADCGLVIEENLVDVITYSVGQVRVAGMVASYVGTQRLTQDNQGEWVYGGSDLVVVRGGYDALMTLNLEDPFKVAVAKARIYDAAADRCFPDFFASRRNYDVASGRNDSGQFRCGVLEQSWRTGGASSAEVAALEAFAADPALQVVKAATIELFGTDAPAPAGAIQTYNGSDPQIGQLRKYVKVETYGHH
;
A
#
# COMPACT_ATOMS: atom_id res chain seq x y z
N MET A 1 -13.28 -18.78 -12.84
CA MET A 1 -14.65 -19.21 -13.20
C MET A 1 -15.55 -18.42 -12.27
N ASP A 2 -16.15 -17.33 -12.75
CA ASP A 2 -16.92 -16.43 -11.89
C ASP A 2 -18.17 -17.15 -11.40
N LEU A 3 -18.22 -17.47 -10.11
CA LEU A 3 -19.43 -17.95 -9.49
C LEU A 3 -20.47 -16.82 -9.55
N PRO A 4 -21.70 -17.09 -10.03
CA PRO A 4 -22.73 -16.07 -10.04
C PRO A 4 -23.00 -15.58 -8.61
N ARG A 5 -22.87 -14.27 -8.39
CA ARG A 5 -23.22 -13.63 -7.11
C ARG A 5 -24.64 -14.03 -6.72
N ALA A 6 -24.85 -14.37 -5.45
CA ALA A 6 -26.19 -14.48 -4.91
C ALA A 6 -26.94 -13.16 -5.17
N ALA A 7 -28.15 -13.24 -5.70
CA ALA A 7 -28.98 -12.07 -5.95
C ALA A 7 -29.34 -11.41 -4.59
N GLY A 8 -28.98 -10.15 -4.39
CA GLY A 8 -29.29 -9.42 -3.16
C GLY A 8 -28.48 -8.14 -2.96
N VAL A 9 -28.97 -7.28 -2.07
CA VAL A 9 -28.28 -6.05 -1.64
C VAL A 9 -27.06 -6.46 -0.81
N PRO A 10 -25.81 -6.17 -1.23
CA PRO A 10 -24.63 -6.60 -0.50
C PRO A 10 -24.57 -5.93 0.89
N LEU A 11 -24.12 -6.68 1.89
CA LEU A 11 -23.79 -6.17 3.21
C LEU A 11 -22.29 -5.85 3.26
N VAL A 12 -21.96 -4.57 3.45
CA VAL A 12 -20.58 -4.11 3.57
C VAL A 12 -20.16 -4.13 5.04
N LEU A 13 -19.07 -4.83 5.36
CA LEU A 13 -18.60 -5.02 6.74
C LEU A 13 -17.12 -4.68 6.87
N VAL A 14 -16.74 -3.99 7.94
CA VAL A 14 -15.33 -3.79 8.30
C VAL A 14 -14.85 -5.00 9.09
N TYR A 15 -13.81 -5.69 8.61
CA TYR A 15 -13.26 -6.88 9.25
C TYR A 15 -11.96 -6.55 9.99
N PRO A 16 -11.88 -6.73 11.32
CA PRO A 16 -10.67 -6.49 12.09
C PRO A 16 -9.66 -7.61 11.87
N ALA A 17 -8.75 -7.43 10.90
CA ALA A 17 -7.68 -8.36 10.58
C ALA A 17 -6.38 -8.09 11.36
N ARG A 18 -6.28 -6.98 12.10
CA ARG A 18 -5.15 -6.66 12.98
C ARG A 18 -5.51 -6.95 14.43
N GLU A 19 -4.50 -7.26 15.23
CA GLU A 19 -4.66 -7.37 16.70
C GLU A 19 -5.06 -6.04 17.33
N THR A 20 -4.51 -4.93 16.81
CA THR A 20 -4.82 -3.58 17.26
C THR A 20 -4.93 -2.63 16.07
N GLU A 21 -5.96 -1.78 16.07
CA GLU A 21 -6.04 -0.62 15.18
C GLU A 21 -6.12 0.67 16.01
N PRO A 22 -5.38 1.72 15.63
CA PRO A 22 -5.57 3.06 16.20
C PRO A 22 -7.02 3.51 16.04
N GLU A 23 -7.55 4.21 17.04
CA GLU A 23 -8.96 4.60 17.08
C GLU A 23 -9.34 5.49 15.89
N HIS A 24 -8.45 6.39 15.48
CA HIS A 24 -8.69 7.24 14.32
C HIS A 24 -8.80 6.41 13.01
N GLU A 25 -7.99 5.35 12.85
CA GLU A 25 -8.07 4.47 11.67
C GLU A 25 -9.42 3.72 11.64
N LYS A 26 -9.90 3.24 12.78
CA LYS A 26 -11.22 2.58 12.88
C LYS A 26 -12.34 3.50 12.41
N GLN A 27 -12.37 4.75 12.89
CA GLN A 27 -13.41 5.71 12.50
C GLN A 27 -13.36 6.06 11.01
N ILE A 28 -12.15 6.18 10.44
CA ILE A 28 -11.98 6.39 9.00
C ILE A 28 -12.51 5.20 8.21
N LEU A 29 -12.20 3.97 8.65
CA LEU A 29 -12.67 2.75 7.98
C LEU A 29 -14.19 2.61 8.02
N MET A 30 -14.83 2.97 9.13
CA MET A 30 -16.30 2.96 9.22
C MET A 30 -16.92 3.92 8.21
N ARG A 31 -16.40 5.16 8.11
CA ARG A 31 -16.85 6.15 7.12
C ARG A 31 -16.55 5.71 5.68
N LEU A 32 -15.43 5.05 5.46
CA LEU A 32 -15.10 4.45 4.17
C LEU A 32 -16.09 3.34 3.80
N GLY A 33 -16.54 2.56 4.78
CA GLY A 33 -17.54 1.50 4.61
C GLY A 33 -18.90 2.02 4.19
N GLU A 34 -19.37 3.13 4.76
CA GLU A 34 -20.61 3.81 4.33
C GLU A 34 -20.54 4.22 2.85
N ARG A 35 -19.40 4.79 2.43
CA ARG A 35 -19.15 5.23 1.05
C ARG A 35 -19.09 4.06 0.07
N LEU A 36 -18.38 3.00 0.44
CA LEU A 36 -18.31 1.76 -0.36
C LEU A 36 -19.68 1.07 -0.46
N ALA A 37 -20.48 1.07 0.60
CA ALA A 37 -21.85 0.57 0.56
C ALA A 37 -22.71 1.35 -0.44
N ALA A 38 -22.62 2.68 -0.44
CA ALA A 38 -23.33 3.51 -1.42
C ALA A 38 -22.90 3.18 -2.86
N LEU A 39 -21.59 3.05 -3.14
CA LEU A 39 -21.07 2.66 -4.45
C LEU A 39 -21.57 1.28 -4.91
N LEU A 40 -21.62 0.32 -3.98
CA LEU A 40 -22.07 -1.04 -4.24
C LEU A 40 -23.60 -1.17 -4.30
N ARG A 41 -24.35 -0.09 -4.06
CA ARG A 41 -25.81 -0.11 -3.84
C ARG A 41 -26.20 -1.13 -2.76
N GLY A 42 -25.34 -1.21 -1.74
CA GLY A 42 -25.43 -2.09 -0.60
C GLY A 42 -25.92 -1.39 0.66
N GLU A 43 -25.86 -2.12 1.78
CA GLU A 43 -26.06 -1.58 3.12
C GLU A 43 -24.75 -1.69 3.89
N PHE A 44 -24.46 -0.68 4.71
CA PHE A 44 -23.32 -0.73 5.61
C PHE A 44 -23.74 -1.41 6.93
N GLY A 45 -23.10 -2.54 7.24
CA GLY A 45 -23.39 -3.36 8.43
C GLY A 45 -22.48 -3.08 9.62
N GLY A 46 -21.56 -2.11 9.51
CA GLY A 46 -20.60 -1.78 10.56
C GLY A 46 -19.46 -2.80 10.69
N LEU A 47 -19.02 -3.05 11.93
CA LEU A 47 -17.97 -4.03 12.22
C LEU A 47 -18.48 -5.46 12.03
N TYR A 48 -17.64 -6.31 11.47
CA TYR A 48 -17.88 -7.74 11.38
C TYR A 48 -18.06 -8.35 12.78
N GLN A 49 -19.07 -9.19 12.91
CA GLN A 49 -19.41 -9.96 14.09
C GLN A 49 -19.44 -11.44 13.73
N GLN A 50 -19.02 -12.31 14.65
CA GLN A 50 -19.09 -13.75 14.43
C GLN A 50 -20.52 -14.25 14.61
N GLN A 51 -21.35 -14.03 13.60
CA GLN A 51 -22.76 -14.40 13.57
C GLN A 51 -23.16 -14.92 12.19
N ASP A 52 -24.35 -15.51 12.12
CA ASP A 52 -24.94 -15.90 10.86
C ASP A 52 -25.50 -14.66 10.14
N TYR A 53 -24.90 -14.33 8.99
CA TYR A 53 -25.37 -13.26 8.10
C TYR A 53 -26.39 -13.76 7.07
N GLY A 54 -26.79 -15.03 7.16
CA GLY A 54 -27.70 -15.70 6.24
C GLY A 54 -27.11 -15.82 4.83
N SER A 55 -27.99 -15.87 3.82
CA SER A 55 -27.62 -15.97 2.40
C SER A 55 -27.22 -14.62 1.77
N ARG A 56 -27.09 -13.56 2.56
CA ARG A 56 -26.84 -12.21 2.03
C ARG A 56 -25.42 -12.12 1.45
N PRO A 57 -25.23 -11.58 0.23
CA PRO A 57 -23.89 -11.31 -0.29
C PRO A 57 -23.13 -10.38 0.66
N ARG A 58 -21.86 -10.70 0.95
CA ARG A 58 -21.00 -9.91 1.82
C ARG A 58 -19.93 -9.22 0.98
N TYR A 59 -19.52 -8.04 1.43
CA TYR A 59 -18.37 -7.32 0.90
C TYR A 59 -17.52 -6.82 2.06
N LEU A 60 -16.30 -7.32 2.19
CA LEU A 60 -15.47 -7.05 3.36
C LEU A 60 -14.49 -5.89 3.15
N ILE A 61 -14.23 -5.14 4.22
CA ILE A 61 -13.18 -4.12 4.27
C ILE A 61 -12.24 -4.54 5.39
N PRO A 62 -11.25 -5.39 5.10
CA PRO A 62 -10.36 -5.86 6.13
C PRO A 62 -9.34 -4.76 6.51
N THR A 63 -9.03 -4.64 7.80
CA THR A 63 -8.05 -3.66 8.30
C THR A 63 -6.61 -4.00 7.88
N ASP A 64 -6.38 -5.23 7.43
CA ASP A 64 -5.15 -5.72 6.82
C ASP A 64 -5.43 -6.68 5.66
N THR A 65 -4.39 -7.06 4.92
CA THR A 65 -4.49 -8.10 3.89
C THR A 65 -4.83 -9.43 4.56
N LEU A 66 -5.84 -10.14 4.06
CA LEU A 66 -6.20 -11.44 4.60
C LEU A 66 -5.16 -12.49 4.20
N ILE A 67 -4.74 -13.31 5.16
CA ILE A 67 -3.75 -14.36 4.92
C ILE A 67 -4.43 -15.72 4.76
N GLY A 68 -4.18 -16.38 3.64
CA GLY A 68 -4.64 -17.73 3.34
C GLY A 68 -6.04 -17.80 2.71
N LEU A 69 -6.14 -18.53 1.61
CA LEU A 69 -7.38 -18.69 0.84
C LEU A 69 -8.49 -19.38 1.64
N GLN A 70 -8.13 -20.36 2.49
CA GLN A 70 -9.10 -21.04 3.33
C GLN A 70 -9.78 -20.05 4.30
N GLN A 71 -9.02 -19.18 4.95
CA GLN A 71 -9.56 -18.18 5.88
C GLN A 71 -10.45 -17.18 5.12
N ALA A 72 -10.02 -16.71 3.95
CA ALA A 72 -10.83 -15.83 3.11
C ALA A 72 -12.18 -16.46 2.73
N ASN A 73 -12.17 -17.73 2.32
CA ASN A 73 -13.40 -18.46 1.96
C ASN A 73 -14.36 -18.61 3.16
N HIS A 74 -13.86 -18.86 4.38
CA HIS A 74 -14.70 -18.90 5.58
C HIS A 74 -15.38 -17.54 5.87
N LEU A 75 -14.70 -16.45 5.51
CA LEU A 75 -15.25 -15.09 5.58
C LEU A 75 -16.17 -14.74 4.41
N GLY A 76 -16.32 -15.63 3.42
CA GLY A 76 -17.13 -15.42 2.22
C GLY A 76 -16.45 -14.59 1.14
N VAL A 77 -15.12 -14.51 1.16
CA VAL A 77 -14.31 -13.80 0.18
C VAL A 77 -13.71 -14.82 -0.79
N TYR A 78 -14.16 -14.80 -2.05
CA TYR A 78 -13.75 -15.75 -3.08
C TYR A 78 -13.02 -15.08 -4.25
N SER A 79 -13.15 -13.77 -4.39
CA SER A 79 -12.58 -12.97 -5.47
C SER A 79 -12.34 -11.52 -5.05
N ASP A 80 -11.69 -10.74 -5.90
CA ASP A 80 -11.55 -9.29 -5.75
C ASP A 80 -12.91 -8.54 -5.78
N ALA A 81 -13.99 -9.18 -6.20
CA ALA A 81 -15.34 -8.62 -6.12
C ALA A 81 -15.95 -8.66 -4.71
N ASP A 82 -15.34 -9.35 -3.74
CA ASP A 82 -15.91 -9.63 -2.42
C ASP A 82 -15.26 -8.83 -1.28
N LEU A 83 -14.26 -7.99 -1.58
CA LEU A 83 -13.60 -7.16 -0.58
C LEU A 83 -13.06 -5.85 -1.15
N PHE A 84 -12.77 -4.88 -0.28
CA PHE A 84 -11.92 -3.73 -0.56
C PHE A 84 -10.55 -3.92 0.13
N GLY A 85 -9.60 -4.54 -0.56
CA GLY A 85 -8.34 -5.02 0.00
C GLY A 85 -7.83 -6.20 -0.81
N GLY A 86 -7.09 -7.10 -0.17
CA GLY A 86 -6.50 -8.26 -0.81
C GLY A 86 -6.43 -9.50 0.08
N VAL A 87 -6.22 -10.63 -0.58
CA VAL A 87 -5.95 -11.94 0.00
C VAL A 87 -4.58 -12.39 -0.51
N ALA A 88 -3.68 -12.72 0.40
CA ALA A 88 -2.36 -13.24 0.08
C ALA A 88 -2.17 -14.64 0.68
N PRO A 89 -1.54 -15.59 -0.03
CA PRO A 89 -1.32 -16.93 0.49
C PRO A 89 -0.31 -16.98 1.66
N PHE A 90 0.61 -16.03 1.73
CA PHE A 90 1.68 -16.03 2.75
C PHE A 90 1.81 -14.66 3.43
N SER A 91 2.14 -14.66 4.72
CA SER A 91 2.20 -13.46 5.58
C SER A 91 3.32 -12.49 5.21
N PHE A 92 4.40 -12.94 4.57
CA PHE A 92 5.48 -12.05 4.11
C PHE A 92 5.06 -11.21 2.89
N MET A 93 4.07 -11.67 2.11
CA MET A 93 3.68 -11.02 0.86
C MET A 93 3.07 -9.63 1.06
N PRO A 94 2.14 -9.40 2.00
CA PRO A 94 1.61 -8.06 2.27
C PRO A 94 2.59 -7.16 3.05
N THR A 95 3.89 -7.41 2.94
CA THR A 95 4.95 -6.61 3.56
C THR A 95 6.02 -6.24 2.54
N LYS A 96 6.91 -5.31 2.89
CA LYS A 96 8.08 -5.00 2.06
C LYS A 96 9.07 -6.16 1.89
N ALA A 97 8.96 -7.23 2.70
CA ALA A 97 9.83 -8.40 2.57
C ALA A 97 9.74 -9.03 1.18
N ILE A 98 8.57 -9.02 0.53
CA ILE A 98 8.40 -9.62 -0.80
C ILE A 98 9.24 -8.95 -1.89
N THR A 99 9.61 -7.67 -1.73
CA THR A 99 10.14 -6.80 -2.80
C THR A 99 11.48 -7.27 -3.38
N HIS A 100 12.41 -7.69 -2.53
CA HIS A 100 13.80 -7.93 -2.96
C HIS A 100 14.15 -9.40 -3.03
N ALA A 101 15.17 -9.73 -3.82
CA ALA A 101 15.72 -11.08 -3.86
C ALA A 101 16.42 -11.44 -2.54
N LEU A 102 16.60 -12.73 -2.29
CA LEU A 102 17.53 -13.18 -1.23
C LEU A 102 18.97 -12.95 -1.68
N HIS A 103 19.90 -12.85 -0.72
CA HIS A 103 21.32 -12.62 -1.01
C HIS A 103 21.99 -13.74 -1.84
N GLY A 104 21.43 -14.96 -1.81
CA GLY A 104 21.97 -16.13 -2.50
C GLY A 104 21.02 -17.34 -2.56
N PRO A 105 21.42 -18.41 -3.26
CA PRO A 105 20.62 -19.64 -3.40
C PRO A 105 20.53 -20.46 -2.11
N GLN A 106 21.50 -20.32 -1.20
CA GLN A 106 21.54 -21.00 0.10
C GLN A 106 20.92 -20.17 1.24
N ALA A 107 20.49 -18.94 0.93
CA ALA A 107 19.84 -18.06 1.91
C ALA A 107 18.54 -18.69 2.41
N TRP A 108 18.26 -18.52 3.70
CA TRP A 108 16.99 -18.98 4.27
C TRP A 108 15.82 -18.20 3.66
N ALA A 109 14.70 -18.88 3.45
CA ALA A 109 13.48 -18.29 2.95
C ALA A 109 12.26 -18.89 3.67
N PRO A 110 11.20 -18.11 3.94
CA PRO A 110 9.97 -18.64 4.48
C PRO A 110 9.27 -19.54 3.45
N PRO A 111 8.40 -20.46 3.89
CA PRO A 111 7.55 -21.23 2.99
C PRO A 111 6.79 -20.32 2.03
N GLY A 112 6.72 -20.72 0.75
CA GLY A 112 6.03 -19.95 -0.28
C GLY A 112 6.87 -18.87 -0.97
N TRP A 113 8.12 -18.66 -0.55
CA TRP A 113 9.01 -17.69 -1.20
C TRP A 113 9.25 -18.02 -2.68
N SER A 114 8.96 -17.06 -3.57
CA SER A 114 9.12 -17.20 -5.01
C SER A 114 10.38 -16.49 -5.50
N ARG A 115 11.42 -17.25 -5.89
CA ARG A 115 12.61 -16.69 -6.55
C ARG A 115 12.29 -16.15 -7.95
N ASP A 116 11.28 -16.71 -8.61
CA ASP A 116 10.80 -16.24 -9.91
C ASP A 116 10.16 -14.84 -9.80
N PHE A 117 9.45 -14.55 -8.70
CA PHE A 117 8.95 -13.21 -8.41
C PHE A 117 10.13 -12.23 -8.28
N SER A 118 11.10 -12.53 -7.42
CA SER A 118 12.27 -11.66 -7.22
C SER A 118 13.05 -11.43 -8.52
N ALA A 119 13.19 -12.45 -9.37
CA ALA A 119 13.83 -12.32 -10.68
C ALA A 119 13.00 -11.43 -11.63
N ALA A 120 11.68 -11.58 -11.63
CA ALA A 120 10.78 -10.81 -12.47
C ALA A 120 10.74 -9.31 -12.12
N VAL A 121 10.86 -8.98 -10.84
CA VAL A 121 10.78 -7.59 -10.36
C VAL A 121 12.14 -6.91 -10.23
N HIS A 122 13.24 -7.61 -10.50
CA HIS A 122 14.62 -7.10 -10.32
C HIS A 122 14.82 -5.69 -10.88
N ASP A 123 14.42 -5.46 -12.13
CA ASP A 123 14.58 -4.15 -12.77
C ASP A 123 13.50 -3.13 -12.36
N SER A 124 12.53 -3.54 -11.55
CA SER A 124 11.42 -2.71 -11.07
C SER A 124 11.58 -2.19 -9.65
N VAL A 125 12.61 -2.68 -8.94
CA VAL A 125 12.92 -2.32 -7.55
C VAL A 125 14.30 -1.66 -7.48
N LEU A 126 14.65 -1.11 -6.31
CA LEU A 126 16.02 -0.67 -6.06
C LEU A 126 16.94 -1.88 -5.85
N PRO A 127 18.26 -1.77 -6.08
CA PRO A 127 19.19 -2.80 -5.66
C PRO A 127 19.02 -3.09 -4.17
N GLY A 128 18.77 -4.34 -3.80
CA GLY A 128 18.48 -4.69 -2.42
C GLY A 128 18.30 -6.18 -2.21
N TYR A 129 18.16 -6.53 -0.93
CA TYR A 129 17.98 -7.89 -0.47
C TYR A 129 16.93 -7.95 0.64
N THR A 130 16.17 -9.05 0.65
CA THR A 130 15.40 -9.48 1.81
C THR A 130 16.16 -10.60 2.51
N VAL A 131 16.23 -10.52 3.84
CA VAL A 131 16.92 -11.49 4.70
C VAL A 131 16.04 -11.84 5.89
N PHE A 132 16.21 -13.06 6.41
CA PHE A 132 15.37 -13.59 7.49
C PHE A 132 16.20 -14.17 8.65
N ASN A 133 17.51 -14.02 8.59
CA ASN A 133 18.42 -14.29 9.69
C ASN A 133 19.56 -13.27 9.67
N ILE A 134 20.27 -13.18 10.79
CA ILE A 134 21.27 -12.14 11.00
C ILE A 134 22.53 -12.36 10.14
N ASP A 135 22.90 -13.61 9.87
CA ASP A 135 24.10 -13.93 9.11
C ASP A 135 23.93 -13.55 7.63
N ASP A 136 22.77 -13.86 7.05
CA ASP A 136 22.38 -13.41 5.72
C ASP A 136 22.30 -11.87 5.66
N ALA A 137 21.83 -11.22 6.72
CA ALA A 137 21.79 -9.75 6.80
C ALA A 137 23.17 -9.11 6.73
N ARG A 138 24.16 -9.69 7.44
CA ARG A 138 25.56 -9.24 7.38
C ARG A 138 26.13 -9.36 5.97
N LEU A 139 25.96 -10.53 5.34
CA LEU A 139 26.46 -10.80 3.99
C LEU A 139 25.81 -9.90 2.95
N ALA A 140 24.47 -9.77 3.00
CA ALA A 140 23.70 -8.92 2.09
C ALA A 140 24.07 -7.44 2.23
N GLY A 141 24.12 -6.93 3.46
CA GLY A 141 24.47 -5.55 3.73
C GLY A 141 25.91 -5.22 3.33
N ALA A 142 26.87 -6.08 3.67
CA ALA A 142 28.27 -5.90 3.27
C ALA A 142 28.43 -5.86 1.74
N ARG A 143 27.64 -6.65 1.00
CA ARG A 143 27.62 -6.62 -0.46
C ARG A 143 27.04 -5.33 -1.02
N LEU A 144 25.93 -4.83 -0.47
CA LEU A 144 25.37 -3.54 -0.89
C LEU A 144 26.32 -2.36 -0.63
N LEU A 145 27.01 -2.40 0.52
CA LEU A 145 27.97 -1.36 0.91
C LEU A 145 29.18 -1.23 -0.02
N GLN A 146 29.46 -2.23 -0.86
CA GLN A 146 30.47 -2.12 -1.93
C GLN A 146 30.05 -1.14 -3.04
N HIS A 147 28.76 -0.80 -3.12
CA HIS A 147 28.19 0.03 -4.18
C HIS A 147 27.65 1.39 -3.68
N GLY A 148 27.67 1.63 -2.37
CA GLY A 148 27.18 2.87 -1.74
C GLY A 148 26.50 2.59 -0.41
N SER A 149 25.99 3.65 0.23
CA SER A 149 25.21 3.50 1.46
C SER A 149 23.94 2.71 1.24
N ALA A 150 23.53 1.99 2.28
CA ALA A 150 22.36 1.14 2.30
C ALA A 150 21.35 1.65 3.33
N ARG A 151 20.09 1.26 3.16
CA ARG A 151 19.00 1.52 4.09
C ARG A 151 18.45 0.20 4.61
N ILE A 152 18.50 0.04 5.93
CA ILE A 152 17.94 -1.09 6.67
C ILE A 152 16.48 -0.75 7.01
N LYS A 153 15.56 -1.66 6.71
CA LYS A 153 14.11 -1.48 6.90
C LYS A 153 13.50 -2.70 7.61
N PRO A 154 13.37 -2.67 8.95
CA PRO A 154 12.67 -3.72 9.71
C PRO A 154 11.22 -3.83 9.28
N VAL A 155 10.75 -5.02 8.90
CA VAL A 155 9.45 -5.20 8.23
C VAL A 155 8.26 -4.76 9.08
N HIS A 156 8.30 -4.95 10.40
CA HIS A 156 7.24 -4.51 11.31
C HIS A 156 7.14 -3.00 11.53
N ALA A 157 8.15 -2.23 11.15
CA ALA A 157 8.12 -0.80 11.39
C ALA A 157 7.24 -0.10 10.35
N THR A 158 6.24 0.65 10.84
CA THR A 158 5.26 1.36 10.02
C THR A 158 5.71 2.79 9.69
N ALA A 159 5.27 3.32 8.54
CA ALA A 159 5.44 4.72 8.13
C ALA A 159 6.89 5.25 8.19
N GLY A 160 7.87 4.44 7.77
CA GLY A 160 9.29 4.86 7.73
C GLY A 160 10.00 4.89 9.08
N ARG A 161 9.29 4.67 10.20
CA ARG A 161 9.90 4.58 11.53
C ARG A 161 10.87 3.39 11.56
N GLY A 162 11.96 3.52 12.29
CA GLY A 162 12.96 2.46 12.45
C GLY A 162 13.80 2.12 11.20
N GLN A 163 13.69 2.89 10.11
CA GLN A 163 14.62 2.77 9.00
C GLN A 163 15.95 3.44 9.33
N GLN A 164 17.07 2.78 9.03
CA GLN A 164 18.40 3.29 9.32
C GLN A 164 19.27 3.31 8.07
N ARG A 165 19.91 4.46 7.80
CA ARG A 165 20.98 4.54 6.80
C ARG A 165 22.28 4.03 7.41
N VAL A 166 22.99 3.20 6.66
CA VAL A 166 24.33 2.72 6.99
C VAL A 166 25.25 2.94 5.79
N SER A 167 26.46 3.39 6.03
CA SER A 167 27.48 3.73 5.03
C SER A 167 28.77 2.94 5.18
N THR A 168 28.93 2.23 6.31
CA THR A 168 30.10 1.37 6.57
C THR A 168 29.67 0.03 7.14
N VAL A 169 30.55 -0.98 7.02
CA VAL A 169 30.32 -2.30 7.61
C VAL A 169 30.22 -2.21 9.14
N ALA A 170 30.95 -1.29 9.78
CA ALA A 170 30.85 -1.06 11.22
C ALA A 170 29.48 -0.50 11.64
N GLU A 171 28.92 0.42 10.85
CA GLU A 171 27.56 0.94 11.05
C GLU A 171 26.50 -0.15 10.84
N LEU A 172 26.67 -1.01 9.83
CA LEU A 172 25.83 -2.17 9.60
C LEU A 172 25.86 -3.13 10.80
N GLU A 173 27.04 -3.52 11.29
CA GLU A 173 27.16 -4.39 12.46
C GLU A 173 26.59 -3.75 13.73
N SER A 174 26.67 -2.43 13.88
CA SER A 174 25.99 -1.75 14.99
C SER A 174 24.48 -1.85 14.85
N ALA A 175 23.92 -1.49 13.69
CA ALA A 175 22.50 -1.52 13.43
C ALA A 175 21.91 -2.94 13.62
N LEU A 176 22.61 -3.96 13.13
CA LEU A 176 22.19 -5.36 13.25
C LEU A 176 22.26 -5.88 14.69
N ARG A 177 23.20 -5.39 15.52
CA ARG A 177 23.29 -5.74 16.94
C ARG A 177 22.16 -5.12 17.76
N ASP A 178 21.77 -3.89 17.44
CA ASP A 178 20.76 -3.14 18.19
C ASP A 178 19.32 -3.50 17.76
N MET A 179 19.16 -4.27 16.68
CA MET A 179 17.87 -4.67 16.14
C MET A 179 17.19 -5.77 16.96
N ASP A 180 15.88 -5.63 17.20
CA ASP A 180 15.06 -6.72 17.71
C ASP A 180 14.91 -7.82 16.64
N THR A 181 15.51 -8.99 16.91
CA THR A 181 15.53 -10.14 16.00
C THR A 181 14.42 -11.16 16.30
N THR A 182 13.58 -10.92 17.31
CA THR A 182 12.56 -11.89 17.79
C THR A 182 11.65 -12.39 16.66
N ARG A 183 11.30 -11.51 15.71
CA ARG A 183 10.42 -11.83 14.58
C ARG A 183 11.13 -11.79 13.23
N LEU A 184 12.47 -11.77 13.22
CA LEU A 184 13.24 -11.66 11.97
C LEU A 184 12.98 -12.85 11.03
N ALA A 185 12.89 -14.07 11.57
CA ALA A 185 12.59 -15.26 10.77
C ALA A 185 11.20 -15.19 10.14
N ASP A 186 10.21 -14.61 10.83
CA ASP A 186 8.83 -14.58 10.35
C ASP A 186 8.60 -13.45 9.35
N CYS A 187 9.19 -12.28 9.61
CA CYS A 187 8.81 -11.05 8.92
C CYS A 187 9.91 -10.51 8.02
N GLY A 188 11.15 -10.91 8.26
CA GLY A 188 12.29 -10.49 7.47
C GLY A 188 12.76 -9.06 7.75
N LEU A 189 13.86 -8.74 7.09
CA LEU A 189 14.51 -7.44 7.06
C LEU A 189 14.83 -7.13 5.60
N VAL A 190 14.56 -5.89 5.19
CA VAL A 190 14.98 -5.39 3.88
C VAL A 190 16.23 -4.53 4.06
N ILE A 191 17.24 -4.77 3.23
CA ILE A 191 18.41 -3.91 3.10
C ILE A 191 18.50 -3.52 1.63
N GLU A 192 18.46 -2.23 1.32
CA GLU A 192 18.45 -1.75 -0.08
C GLU A 192 19.34 -0.53 -0.26
N GLU A 193 19.62 -0.15 -1.52
CA GLU A 193 20.35 1.06 -1.89
C GLU A 193 19.70 2.30 -1.25
N ASN A 194 20.52 3.12 -0.61
CA ASN A 194 20.06 4.38 -0.03
C ASN A 194 19.93 5.46 -1.13
N LEU A 195 18.79 6.17 -1.14
CA LEU A 195 18.59 7.33 -1.99
C LEU A 195 18.61 8.64 -1.20
N VAL A 196 19.05 9.72 -1.87
CA VAL A 196 18.92 11.12 -1.48
C VAL A 196 17.97 11.84 -2.44
N ASP A 197 17.45 13.00 -2.03
CA ASP A 197 16.48 13.80 -2.79
C ASP A 197 15.25 12.98 -3.22
N VAL A 198 14.70 12.23 -2.26
CA VAL A 198 13.67 11.23 -2.52
C VAL A 198 12.31 11.87 -2.79
N ILE A 199 11.69 11.46 -3.90
CA ILE A 199 10.27 11.68 -4.18
C ILE A 199 9.60 10.31 -4.18
N THR A 200 8.53 10.17 -3.39
CA THR A 200 7.72 8.95 -3.35
C THR A 200 6.42 9.15 -4.12
N TYR A 201 6.11 8.20 -4.98
CA TYR A 201 4.90 8.16 -5.78
C TYR A 201 3.98 7.04 -5.30
N SER A 202 2.68 7.32 -5.30
CA SER A 202 1.64 6.32 -5.12
C SER A 202 1.17 5.88 -6.51
N VAL A 203 1.36 4.61 -6.87
CA VAL A 203 0.84 4.04 -8.12
C VAL A 203 -0.10 2.89 -7.79
N GLY A 204 -1.29 2.86 -8.38
CA GLY A 204 -2.22 1.80 -8.02
C GLY A 204 -3.39 1.59 -8.96
N GLN A 205 -4.19 0.59 -8.61
CA GLN A 205 -5.43 0.23 -9.26
C GLN A 205 -6.45 -0.24 -8.23
N VAL A 206 -7.69 0.20 -8.41
CA VAL A 206 -8.82 -0.14 -7.55
C VAL A 206 -9.98 -0.68 -8.38
N ARG A 207 -10.67 -1.70 -7.87
CA ARG A 207 -11.79 -2.40 -8.49
C ARG A 207 -12.95 -2.48 -7.51
N VAL A 208 -14.02 -1.74 -7.76
CA VAL A 208 -15.22 -1.70 -6.90
C VAL A 208 -16.45 -1.50 -7.76
N ALA A 209 -17.54 -2.20 -7.46
CA ALA A 209 -18.83 -2.04 -8.15
C ALA A 209 -18.73 -2.17 -9.69
N GLY A 210 -17.85 -3.04 -10.18
CA GLY A 210 -17.60 -3.24 -11.62
C GLY A 210 -16.79 -2.12 -12.28
N MET A 211 -16.41 -1.08 -11.56
CA MET A 211 -15.50 -0.03 -12.03
C MET A 211 -14.05 -0.44 -11.78
N VAL A 212 -13.18 -0.06 -12.71
CA VAL A 212 -11.72 -0.08 -12.55
C VAL A 212 -11.24 1.36 -12.59
N ALA A 213 -10.37 1.74 -11.67
CA ALA A 213 -9.66 3.01 -11.74
C ALA A 213 -8.18 2.80 -11.43
N SER A 214 -7.31 3.42 -12.22
CA SER A 214 -5.86 3.38 -12.05
C SER A 214 -5.33 4.78 -11.81
N TYR A 215 -4.23 4.90 -11.06
CA TYR A 215 -3.69 6.19 -10.69
C TYR A 215 -2.17 6.20 -10.55
N VAL A 216 -1.63 7.41 -10.67
CA VAL A 216 -0.28 7.78 -10.24
C VAL A 216 -0.35 9.15 -9.58
N GLY A 217 0.46 9.36 -8.57
CA GLY A 217 0.52 10.63 -7.86
C GLY A 217 1.73 10.73 -6.95
N THR A 218 1.91 11.90 -6.35
CA THR A 218 3.02 12.16 -5.44
C THR A 218 2.53 12.10 -4.00
N GLN A 219 3.29 11.44 -3.13
CA GLN A 219 3.06 11.43 -1.70
C GLN A 219 3.56 12.74 -1.09
N ARG A 220 2.78 13.33 -0.19
CA ARG A 220 3.15 14.51 0.58
C ARG A 220 3.59 14.09 1.97
N LEU A 221 4.51 14.86 2.54
CA LEU A 221 4.85 14.78 3.97
C LEU A 221 4.15 15.91 4.73
N THR A 222 3.86 15.67 6.00
CA THR A 222 3.39 16.65 6.97
C THR A 222 4.18 16.48 8.26
N GLN A 223 4.32 17.54 9.03
CA GLN A 223 4.82 17.41 10.40
C GLN A 223 3.72 16.87 11.31
N ASP A 224 4.07 15.93 12.19
CA ASP A 224 3.20 15.47 13.25
C ASP A 224 3.21 16.41 14.47
N ASN A 225 2.45 16.06 15.52
CA ASN A 225 2.37 16.88 16.75
C ASN A 225 3.71 16.95 17.52
N GLN A 226 4.73 16.19 17.13
CA GLN A 226 6.09 16.23 17.70
C GLN A 226 7.09 16.94 16.77
N GLY A 227 6.64 17.40 15.59
CA GLY A 227 7.48 18.07 14.59
C GLY A 227 8.16 17.12 13.60
N GLU A 228 7.93 15.81 13.73
CA GLU A 228 8.53 14.79 12.87
C GLU A 228 7.80 14.71 11.52
N TRP A 229 8.56 14.53 10.44
CA TRP A 229 7.98 14.41 9.10
C TRP A 229 7.41 13.01 8.87
N VAL A 230 6.09 12.94 8.67
CA VAL A 230 5.33 11.71 8.41
C VAL A 230 4.52 11.85 7.13
N TYR A 231 3.91 10.76 6.67
CA TYR A 231 2.99 10.79 5.53
C TYR A 231 1.82 11.75 5.77
N GLY A 232 1.60 12.67 4.84
CA GLY A 232 0.58 13.72 4.88
C GLY A 232 -0.52 13.58 3.82
N GLY A 233 -0.59 12.42 3.17
CA GLY A 233 -1.51 12.14 2.07
C GLY A 233 -0.85 12.07 0.69
N SER A 234 -1.65 11.91 -0.36
CA SER A 234 -1.16 11.84 -1.75
C SER A 234 -2.01 12.72 -2.65
N ASP A 235 -1.40 13.29 -3.69
CA ASP A 235 -2.10 13.96 -4.80
C ASP A 235 -2.06 13.07 -6.03
N LEU A 236 -3.21 12.53 -6.42
CA LEU A 236 -3.34 11.50 -7.45
C LEU A 236 -3.97 12.06 -8.72
N VAL A 237 -3.46 11.65 -9.87
CA VAL A 237 -4.19 11.65 -11.15
C VAL A 237 -4.82 10.27 -11.29
N VAL A 238 -6.15 10.22 -11.34
CA VAL A 238 -6.92 8.98 -11.39
C VAL A 238 -7.68 8.92 -12.70
N VAL A 239 -7.54 7.81 -13.42
CA VAL A 239 -8.27 7.52 -14.65
C VAL A 239 -9.27 6.38 -14.43
N ARG A 240 -10.41 6.45 -15.10
CA ARG A 240 -11.31 5.31 -15.26
C ARG A 240 -10.69 4.31 -16.24
N GLY A 241 -10.43 3.10 -15.78
CA GLY A 241 -9.79 2.04 -16.54
C GLY A 241 -8.50 1.54 -15.91
N GLY A 242 -7.83 0.63 -16.59
CA GLY A 242 -6.57 0.04 -16.11
C GLY A 242 -5.34 0.88 -16.40
N TYR A 243 -4.16 0.31 -16.13
CA TYR A 243 -2.88 0.99 -16.35
C TYR A 243 -2.65 1.44 -17.79
N ASP A 244 -3.19 0.72 -18.78
CA ASP A 244 -3.08 1.15 -20.18
C ASP A 244 -3.82 2.47 -20.42
N ALA A 245 -5.01 2.64 -19.83
CA ALA A 245 -5.74 3.92 -19.87
C ALA A 245 -4.92 5.03 -19.20
N LEU A 246 -4.27 4.73 -18.07
CA LEU A 246 -3.44 5.69 -17.35
C LEU A 246 -2.25 6.16 -18.20
N MET A 247 -1.63 5.23 -18.93
CA MET A 247 -0.50 5.51 -19.82
C MET A 247 -0.88 6.25 -21.11
N THR A 248 -2.17 6.37 -21.44
CA THR A 248 -2.62 7.24 -22.55
C THR A 248 -2.65 8.73 -22.19
N LEU A 249 -2.63 9.06 -20.89
CA LEU A 249 -2.60 10.44 -20.44
C LEU A 249 -1.25 11.08 -20.74
N ASN A 250 -1.24 12.40 -20.95
CA ASN A 250 0.01 13.17 -21.06
C ASN A 250 0.63 13.39 -19.67
N LEU A 251 1.15 12.31 -19.08
CA LEU A 251 1.82 12.33 -17.78
C LEU A 251 3.25 12.87 -17.91
N GLU A 252 3.75 13.46 -16.83
CA GLU A 252 5.17 13.76 -16.70
C GLU A 252 6.01 12.48 -16.73
N ASP A 253 7.23 12.57 -17.24
CA ASP A 253 8.09 11.39 -17.43
C ASP A 253 8.38 10.60 -16.12
N PRO A 254 8.57 11.24 -14.94
CA PRO A 254 8.71 10.50 -13.69
C PRO A 254 7.50 9.63 -13.35
N PHE A 255 6.28 10.09 -13.65
CA PHE A 255 5.07 9.31 -13.46
C PHE A 255 5.00 8.12 -14.42
N LYS A 256 5.38 8.30 -15.69
CA LYS A 256 5.44 7.19 -16.66
C LYS A 256 6.41 6.10 -16.20
N VAL A 257 7.58 6.49 -15.70
CA VAL A 257 8.59 5.55 -15.17
C VAL A 257 8.02 4.84 -13.94
N ALA A 258 7.44 5.56 -12.98
CA ALA A 258 6.86 4.96 -11.78
C ALA A 258 5.75 3.95 -12.11
N VAL A 259 4.86 4.30 -13.05
CA VAL A 259 3.80 3.40 -13.53
C VAL A 259 4.38 2.15 -14.18
N ALA A 260 5.40 2.30 -15.04
CA ALA A 260 6.04 1.14 -15.67
C ALA A 260 6.64 0.16 -14.64
N LYS A 261 7.31 0.66 -13.60
CA LYS A 261 7.88 -0.15 -12.51
C LYS A 261 6.80 -0.88 -11.72
N ALA A 262 5.76 -0.15 -11.30
CA ALA A 262 4.65 -0.72 -10.55
C ALA A 262 3.88 -1.80 -11.35
N ARG A 263 3.67 -1.58 -12.65
CA ARG A 263 2.99 -2.56 -13.54
C ARG A 263 3.74 -3.88 -13.63
N ILE A 264 5.06 -3.85 -13.76
CA ILE A 264 5.88 -5.07 -13.81
C ILE A 264 5.79 -5.82 -12.48
N TYR A 265 5.87 -5.08 -11.36
CA TYR A 265 5.74 -5.65 -10.02
C TYR A 265 4.36 -6.28 -9.79
N ASP A 266 3.28 -5.58 -10.15
CA ASP A 266 1.90 -6.06 -10.04
C ASP A 266 1.67 -7.32 -10.88
N ALA A 267 2.07 -7.31 -12.15
CA ALA A 267 1.94 -8.46 -13.03
C ALA A 267 2.77 -9.67 -12.56
N ALA A 268 3.92 -9.42 -11.94
CA ALA A 268 4.72 -10.49 -11.33
C ALA A 268 4.01 -11.12 -10.12
N ALA A 269 3.30 -10.31 -9.31
CA ALA A 269 2.56 -10.82 -8.16
C ALA A 269 1.45 -11.79 -8.61
N ASP A 270 0.64 -11.40 -9.60
CA ASP A 270 -0.40 -12.28 -10.17
C ASP A 270 0.18 -13.56 -10.77
N ARG A 271 1.30 -13.45 -11.49
CA ARG A 271 1.92 -14.61 -12.17
C ARG A 271 2.55 -15.60 -11.19
N CYS A 272 3.20 -15.09 -10.15
CA CYS A 272 4.03 -15.91 -9.26
C CYS A 272 3.27 -16.44 -8.03
N PHE A 273 2.08 -15.91 -7.75
CA PHE A 273 1.25 -16.30 -6.61
C PHE A 273 -0.21 -16.55 -7.05
N PRO A 274 -0.55 -17.78 -7.49
CA PRO A 274 -1.88 -18.07 -8.05
C PRO A 274 -3.06 -17.85 -7.09
N ASP A 275 -2.84 -17.98 -5.79
CA ASP A 275 -3.87 -17.79 -4.75
C ASP A 275 -3.95 -16.34 -4.24
N PHE A 276 -3.20 -15.42 -4.84
CA PHE A 276 -3.26 -13.99 -4.53
C PHE A 276 -4.29 -13.27 -5.39
N PHE A 277 -5.10 -12.41 -4.78
CA PHE A 277 -5.94 -11.45 -5.47
C PHE A 277 -6.19 -10.23 -4.61
N ALA A 278 -6.41 -9.07 -5.23
CA ALA A 278 -6.71 -7.83 -4.55
C ALA A 278 -7.55 -6.90 -5.43
N SER A 279 -8.56 -6.30 -4.81
CA SER A 279 -9.41 -5.27 -5.39
C SER A 279 -8.84 -3.88 -5.20
N ARG A 280 -7.96 -3.69 -4.21
CA ARG A 280 -7.17 -2.48 -4.01
C ARG A 280 -5.69 -2.84 -4.06
N ARG A 281 -4.98 -2.24 -5.01
CA ARG A 281 -3.53 -2.43 -5.20
C ARG A 281 -2.85 -1.07 -5.22
N ASN A 282 -1.92 -0.84 -4.30
CA ASN A 282 -1.10 0.36 -4.26
C ASN A 282 0.38 -0.04 -4.15
N TYR A 283 1.25 0.69 -4.82
CA TYR A 283 2.69 0.53 -4.82
C TYR A 283 3.34 1.86 -4.52
N ASP A 284 4.18 1.87 -3.49
CA ASP A 284 5.00 3.03 -3.15
C ASP A 284 6.27 2.94 -3.99
N VAL A 285 6.44 3.89 -4.92
CA VAL A 285 7.57 3.93 -5.84
C VAL A 285 8.43 5.14 -5.50
N ALA A 286 9.70 4.92 -5.16
CA ALA A 286 10.61 6.04 -4.92
C ALA A 286 11.44 6.34 -6.15
N SER A 287 11.76 7.63 -6.31
CA SER A 287 12.86 8.08 -7.15
C SER A 287 13.80 9.00 -6.37
N GLY A 288 15.05 9.06 -6.80
CA GLY A 288 16.08 9.87 -6.15
C GLY A 288 17.45 9.61 -6.75
N ARG A 289 18.50 10.03 -6.05
CA ARG A 289 19.90 9.78 -6.44
C ARG A 289 20.56 8.83 -5.46
N ASN A 290 21.37 7.91 -5.95
CA ASN A 290 22.26 7.13 -5.09
C ASN A 290 23.55 7.91 -4.77
N ASP A 291 24.45 7.30 -4.00
CA ASP A 291 25.72 7.92 -3.59
C ASP A 291 26.67 8.23 -4.77
N SER A 292 26.49 7.57 -5.92
CA SER A 292 27.22 7.89 -7.16
C SER A 292 26.58 9.03 -7.98
N GLY A 293 25.49 9.63 -7.48
CA GLY A 293 24.73 10.68 -8.15
C GLY A 293 23.80 10.18 -9.27
N GLN A 294 23.74 8.86 -9.50
CA GLN A 294 22.90 8.25 -10.52
C GLN A 294 21.43 8.29 -10.10
N PHE A 295 20.57 8.64 -11.05
CA PHE A 295 19.13 8.57 -10.84
C PHE A 295 18.67 7.11 -10.70
N ARG A 296 17.75 6.88 -9.76
CA ARG A 296 17.13 5.60 -9.48
C ARG A 296 15.63 5.78 -9.36
N CYS A 297 14.89 4.76 -9.77
CA CYS A 297 13.46 4.68 -9.56
C CYS A 297 13.04 3.21 -9.42
N GLY A 298 12.35 2.87 -8.33
CA GLY A 298 11.94 1.50 -8.04
C GLY A 298 10.82 1.42 -7.00
N VAL A 299 10.04 0.33 -7.08
CA VAL A 299 9.03 -0.01 -6.09
C VAL A 299 9.73 -0.31 -4.76
N LEU A 300 9.30 0.35 -3.70
CA LEU A 300 9.77 0.12 -2.33
C LEU A 300 8.96 -0.99 -1.67
N GLU A 301 7.64 -0.88 -1.74
CA GLU A 301 6.71 -1.83 -1.13
C GLU A 301 5.33 -1.74 -1.78
N GLN A 302 4.50 -2.75 -1.50
CA GLN A 302 3.10 -2.80 -1.90
C GLN A 302 2.18 -2.51 -0.69
N SER A 303 0.93 -2.19 -0.98
CA SER A 303 -0.16 -2.12 -0.02
C SER A 303 -1.46 -2.67 -0.64
N TRP A 304 -1.78 -3.92 -0.32
CA TRP A 304 -3.03 -4.62 -0.71
C TRP A 304 -4.10 -4.61 0.39
N ARG A 305 -4.12 -3.56 1.22
CA ARG A 305 -5.11 -3.33 2.28
C ARG A 305 -5.62 -1.91 2.22
N THR A 306 -6.61 -1.53 3.01
CA THR A 306 -6.94 -0.11 3.19
C THR A 306 -5.75 0.70 3.71
N GLY A 307 -5.58 1.93 3.22
CA GLY A 307 -4.44 2.78 3.59
C GLY A 307 -4.68 4.27 3.30
N GLY A 308 -3.60 5.06 3.41
CA GLY A 308 -3.67 6.53 3.34
C GLY A 308 -4.15 7.11 2.00
N ALA A 309 -4.20 6.34 0.92
CA ALA A 309 -4.76 6.77 -0.37
C ALA A 309 -6.23 6.34 -0.57
N SER A 310 -6.76 5.43 0.27
CA SER A 310 -8.08 4.82 0.06
C SER A 310 -9.23 5.82 -0.01
N SER A 311 -9.19 6.90 0.78
CA SER A 311 -10.23 7.93 0.72
C SER A 311 -10.29 8.63 -0.64
N ALA A 312 -9.14 8.89 -1.28
CA ALA A 312 -9.05 9.51 -2.60
C ALA A 312 -9.46 8.53 -3.70
N GLU A 313 -9.07 7.26 -3.59
CA GLU A 313 -9.51 6.19 -4.51
C GLU A 313 -11.04 6.09 -4.53
N VAL A 314 -11.68 6.01 -3.36
CA VAL A 314 -13.14 5.93 -3.25
C VAL A 314 -13.80 7.22 -3.73
N ALA A 315 -13.22 8.40 -3.46
CA ALA A 315 -13.77 9.66 -3.97
C ALA A 315 -13.72 9.76 -5.50
N ALA A 316 -12.65 9.26 -6.13
CA ALA A 316 -12.57 9.19 -7.58
C ALA A 316 -13.62 8.22 -8.16
N LEU A 317 -13.83 7.06 -7.52
CA LEU A 317 -14.87 6.11 -7.91
C LEU A 317 -16.29 6.70 -7.76
N GLU A 318 -16.55 7.48 -6.72
CA GLU A 318 -17.82 8.21 -6.55
C GLU A 318 -18.04 9.23 -7.66
N ALA A 319 -17.02 10.00 -8.03
CA ALA A 319 -17.11 10.94 -9.15
C ALA A 319 -17.40 10.22 -10.47
N PHE A 320 -16.74 9.09 -10.72
CA PHE A 320 -17.00 8.24 -11.87
C PHE A 320 -18.38 7.57 -11.84
N ALA A 321 -18.91 7.22 -10.67
CA ALA A 321 -20.26 6.68 -10.56
C ALA A 321 -21.33 7.75 -10.83
N ALA A 322 -21.06 9.00 -10.44
CA ALA A 322 -21.97 10.13 -10.63
C ALA A 322 -22.02 10.61 -12.09
N ASP A 323 -20.90 10.56 -12.81
CA ASP A 323 -20.82 10.93 -14.23
C ASP A 323 -20.12 9.83 -15.06
N PRO A 324 -20.89 9.03 -15.82
CA PRO A 324 -20.33 7.99 -16.70
C PRO A 324 -19.42 8.53 -17.81
N ALA A 325 -19.56 9.81 -18.21
CA ALA A 325 -18.71 10.42 -19.22
C ALA A 325 -17.35 10.85 -18.64
N LEU A 326 -17.26 11.08 -17.34
CA LEU A 326 -16.02 11.47 -16.66
C LEU A 326 -14.99 10.34 -16.72
N GLN A 327 -13.82 10.65 -17.31
CA GLN A 327 -12.71 9.71 -17.51
C GLN A 327 -11.53 9.95 -16.58
N VAL A 328 -11.26 11.18 -16.16
CA VAL A 328 -10.06 11.53 -15.38
C VAL A 328 -10.41 12.56 -14.31
N VAL A 329 -9.87 12.38 -13.12
CA VAL A 329 -9.96 13.35 -12.01
C VAL A 329 -8.59 13.52 -11.34
N LYS A 330 -8.41 14.64 -10.66
CA LYS A 330 -7.41 14.75 -9.60
C LYS A 330 -8.08 14.39 -8.27
N ALA A 331 -7.47 13.53 -7.48
CA ALA A 331 -7.98 13.14 -6.17
C ALA A 331 -6.87 13.19 -5.13
N ALA A 332 -7.12 13.79 -3.97
CA ALA A 332 -6.12 13.94 -2.93
C ALA A 332 -6.62 13.45 -1.57
N THR A 333 -5.75 12.79 -0.82
CA THR A 333 -5.90 12.66 0.64
C THR A 333 -4.97 13.65 1.31
N ILE A 334 -5.41 14.24 2.42
CA ILE A 334 -4.66 15.26 3.16
C ILE A 334 -4.76 14.97 4.65
N GLU A 335 -3.62 14.83 5.33
CA GLU A 335 -3.54 14.70 6.78
C GLU A 335 -2.90 15.95 7.37
N LEU A 336 -3.53 16.54 8.39
CA LEU A 336 -3.06 17.71 9.12
C LEU A 336 -3.08 17.43 10.62
N PHE A 337 -1.95 17.63 11.29
CA PHE A 337 -1.85 17.53 12.74
C PHE A 337 -2.19 18.87 13.42
N GLY A 338 -2.57 18.81 14.70
CA GLY A 338 -2.98 19.97 15.48
C GLY A 338 -4.28 20.62 14.99
N THR A 339 -4.51 21.86 15.42
CA THR A 339 -5.74 22.64 15.08
C THR A 339 -5.47 23.89 14.26
N ASP A 340 -4.22 24.32 14.14
CA ASP A 340 -3.88 25.66 13.63
C ASP A 340 -3.98 25.76 12.10
N ALA A 341 -3.60 24.71 11.37
CA ALA A 341 -3.67 24.71 9.92
C ALA A 341 -5.14 24.81 9.43
N PRO A 342 -5.49 25.71 8.50
CA PRO A 342 -6.85 25.79 7.98
C PRO A 342 -7.22 24.55 7.16
N ALA A 343 -8.52 24.26 7.09
CA ALA A 343 -9.02 23.20 6.21
C ALA A 343 -8.70 23.55 4.74
N PRO A 344 -8.18 22.59 3.94
CA PRO A 344 -7.93 22.82 2.53
C PRO A 344 -9.21 23.19 1.78
N ALA A 345 -9.15 24.22 0.93
CA ALA A 345 -10.31 24.69 0.18
C ALA A 345 -10.91 23.58 -0.71
N GLY A 346 -12.24 23.42 -0.65
CA GLY A 346 -12.96 22.41 -1.43
C GLY A 346 -12.75 20.96 -0.98
N ALA A 347 -12.05 20.73 0.14
CA ALA A 347 -11.85 19.38 0.67
C ALA A 347 -12.98 18.99 1.64
N ILE A 348 -13.37 17.72 1.58
CA ILE A 348 -14.35 17.09 2.47
C ILE A 348 -13.59 16.52 3.67
N GLN A 349 -13.98 16.91 4.89
CA GLN A 349 -13.36 16.39 6.11
C GLN A 349 -13.80 14.95 6.37
N THR A 350 -12.88 14.01 6.26
CA THR A 350 -13.13 12.57 6.51
C THR A 350 -12.86 12.17 7.95
N TYR A 351 -12.07 12.95 8.70
CA TYR A 351 -11.80 12.72 10.14
C TYR A 351 -11.41 14.03 10.84
N ASN A 352 -11.82 14.18 12.09
CA ASN A 352 -11.35 15.23 13.01
C ASN A 352 -11.49 14.71 14.44
N GLY A 353 -10.38 14.52 15.13
CA GLY A 353 -10.35 13.97 16.48
C GLY A 353 -8.95 13.87 17.06
N SER A 354 -8.88 13.54 18.35
CA SER A 354 -7.62 13.29 19.05
C SER A 354 -7.40 11.79 19.21
N ASP A 355 -6.27 11.30 18.72
CA ASP A 355 -5.82 9.94 18.93
C ASP A 355 -4.92 9.87 20.18
N PRO A 356 -5.07 8.87 21.06
CA PRO A 356 -4.26 8.77 22.28
C PRO A 356 -2.74 8.68 22.04
N GLN A 357 -2.30 8.19 20.88
CA GLN A 357 -0.89 7.99 20.57
C GLN A 357 -0.29 9.16 19.79
N ILE A 358 -1.04 9.72 18.84
CA ILE A 358 -0.53 10.74 17.91
C ILE A 358 -1.17 12.11 18.09
N GLY A 359 -2.11 12.27 19.03
CA GLY A 359 -2.76 13.53 19.36
C GLY A 359 -3.80 13.97 18.33
N GLN A 360 -4.11 15.27 18.33
CA GLN A 360 -5.10 15.87 17.44
C GLN A 360 -4.67 15.73 15.97
N LEU A 361 -5.57 15.21 15.14
CA LEU A 361 -5.38 15.14 13.69
C LEU A 361 -6.69 15.33 12.93
N ARG A 362 -6.57 15.82 11.70
CA ARG A 362 -7.67 16.06 10.77
C ARG A 362 -7.29 15.44 9.43
N LYS A 363 -8.21 14.68 8.83
CA LYS A 363 -8.01 14.10 7.50
C LYS A 363 -9.09 14.60 6.55
N TYR A 364 -8.68 14.88 5.32
CA TYR A 364 -9.53 15.39 4.26
C TYR A 364 -9.35 14.59 2.98
N VAL A 365 -10.37 14.65 2.14
CA VAL A 365 -10.32 14.19 0.75
C VAL A 365 -10.77 15.30 -0.18
N LYS A 366 -10.14 15.42 -1.35
CA LYS A 366 -10.49 16.41 -2.36
C LYS A 366 -10.56 15.74 -3.73
N VAL A 367 -11.54 16.11 -4.54
CA VAL A 367 -11.64 15.70 -5.95
C VAL A 367 -11.81 16.94 -6.81
N GLU A 368 -11.05 17.02 -7.89
CA GLU A 368 -11.05 18.13 -8.85
C GLU A 368 -11.08 17.61 -10.28
N THR A 369 -11.58 18.43 -11.19
CA THR A 369 -11.53 18.14 -12.63
C THR A 369 -10.08 18.10 -13.12
N TYR A 370 -9.78 17.13 -13.97
CA TYR A 370 -8.49 17.05 -14.65
C TYR A 370 -8.53 17.93 -15.91
N GLY A 371 -7.64 18.94 -16.01
CA GLY A 371 -7.53 19.77 -17.22
C GLY A 371 -7.69 21.29 -17.07
N HIS A 372 -7.65 21.84 -15.85
CA HIS A 372 -7.42 23.28 -15.67
C HIS A 372 -5.96 23.53 -15.30
N HIS A 373 -5.15 23.87 -16.32
CA HIS A 373 -3.95 24.68 -16.16
C HIS A 373 -4.08 25.89 -17.07
#